data_AF-A0A2C9VSZ8-F1
#
_entry.id   AF-A0A2C9VSZ8-F1
#
_cell.length_a   1.000
_cell.length_b   1.000
_cell.length_c   1.000
_cell.angle_alpha   90.00
_cell.angle_beta   90.00
_cell.angle_gamma   90.00
#
_symmetry.space_group_name_H-M   'P 1'
#
loop_
_entity.id
_entity.type
_entity.pdbx_description
1 polymer ?
#
loop_
_entity_poly.entity_id
_entity_poly.type
_entity_poly.pdbx_seq_one_letter_code
_entity_poly.pdbx_strand_id
1 'polypeptide(L)' 'MAVPAALAIVPIGILFFFSGLIVNLIQAVLFIIVRPASKCMHTRINKIAAELLWLELIWLVDWWACLKVLIFPLP' A
#
# COMPACT_ATOMS: atom_id res chain seq x y z
N MET A 1 -10.73 -21.67 -16.35
CA MET A 1 -10.01 -20.38 -16.44
C MET A 1 -9.72 -19.72 -15.07
N ALA A 2 -9.81 -20.44 -13.93
CA ALA A 2 -9.61 -19.85 -12.59
C ALA A 2 -8.15 -19.84 -12.11
N VAL A 3 -7.35 -20.80 -12.59
CA VAL A 3 -5.94 -20.98 -12.20
C VAL A 3 -5.01 -19.83 -12.65
N PRO A 4 -5.15 -19.24 -13.87
CA PRO A 4 -4.24 -18.16 -14.30
C PRO A 4 -4.42 -16.87 -13.48
N ALA A 5 -5.67 -16.54 -13.12
CA ALA A 5 -5.99 -15.36 -12.33
C ALA A 5 -5.44 -15.48 -10.89
N ALA A 6 -5.59 -16.65 -10.27
CA ALA A 6 -5.02 -16.91 -8.95
C ALA A 6 -3.48 -16.83 -8.96
N LEU A 7 -2.83 -17.32 -10.02
CA LEU A 7 -1.37 -17.24 -10.16
C LEU A 7 -0.84 -15.81 -10.28
N ALA A 8 -1.64 -14.88 -10.83
CA ALA A 8 -1.28 -13.47 -10.95
C ALA A 8 -1.60 -12.67 -9.67
N ILE A 9 -2.72 -12.98 -9.00
CA ILE A 9 -3.18 -12.25 -7.81
C ILE A 9 -2.30 -12.53 -6.59
N VAL A 10 -1.85 -13.78 -6.41
CA VAL A 10 -1.05 -14.20 -5.25
C VAL A 10 0.28 -13.43 -5.12
N PRO A 11 1.16 -13.36 -6.14
CA PRO A 11 2.42 -12.62 -6.03
C PRO A 11 2.20 -11.12 -5.83
N ILE A 12 1.11 -10.55 -6.36
CA ILE A 12 0.80 -9.13 -6.24
C ILE A 12 0.27 -8.81 -4.84
N GLY A 13 -0.56 -9.68 -4.26
CA GLY A 13 -0.97 -9.57 -2.87
C GLY A 13 0.21 -9.68 -1.89
N ILE A 14 1.18 -10.55 -2.20
CA ILE A 14 2.41 -10.68 -1.41
C ILE A 14 3.26 -9.42 -1.50
N LEU A 15 3.50 -8.90 -2.71
CA LEU A 15 4.25 -7.65 -2.92
C LEU A 15 3.59 -6.46 -2.20
N PHE A 16 2.26 -6.38 -2.25
CA PHE A 16 1.52 -5.35 -1.53
C PHE A 16 1.66 -5.50 -0.01
N PHE A 17 1.58 -6.72 0.52
CA PHE A 17 1.76 -6.95 1.94
C PHE A 17 3.16 -6.54 2.41
N PHE A 18 4.18 -6.83 1.61
CA PHE A 18 5.54 -6.37 1.86
C PHE A 18 5.68 -4.84 1.72
N SER A 19 5.03 -4.20 0.75
CA SER A 19 5.02 -2.74 0.60
C SER A 19 4.42 -2.06 1.83
N GLY A 20 3.22 -2.47 2.23
CA GLY A 20 2.55 -1.95 3.41
C GLY A 20 3.33 -2.23 4.70
N LEU A 21 3.98 -3.38 4.81
CA LEU A 21 4.87 -3.70 5.94
C LEU A 21 6.07 -2.76 6.00
N ILE A 22 6.71 -2.48 4.86
CA ILE A 22 7.86 -1.56 4.76
C ILE A 22 7.43 -0.14 5.14
N VAL A 23 6.29 0.34 4.63
CA VAL A 23 5.77 1.68 4.96
C VAL A 23 5.45 1.80 6.44
N ASN A 24 4.85 0.77 7.05
CA ASN A 24 4.55 0.73 8.48
C ASN A 24 5.84 0.63 9.33
N LEU A 25 6.86 -0.07 8.85
CA LEU A 25 8.17 -0.14 9.50
C LEU A 25 8.86 1.23 9.49
N ILE A 26 8.82 1.93 8.35
CA ILE A 26 9.35 3.28 8.20
C ILE A 26 8.61 4.25 9.14
N GLN A 27 7.29 4.14 9.26
CA GLN A 27 6.51 4.90 10.24
C GLN A 27 6.97 4.62 11.67
N ALA A 28 7.16 3.35 12.06
CA ALA A 28 7.60 2.97 13.40
C ALA A 28 9.03 3.44 13.71
N VAL A 29 9.95 3.36 12.75
CA VAL A 29 11.34 3.83 12.90
C VAL A 29 11.37 5.36 13.02
N LEU A 30 10.62 6.07 12.19
CA LEU A 30 10.49 7.53 12.28
C LEU A 30 9.83 7.96 13.59
N PHE A 31 8.84 7.22 14.10
CA PHE A 31 8.23 7.47 15.41
C PHE A 31 9.26 7.40 16.54
N ILE A 32 10.14 6.38 16.54
CA ILE A 32 11.17 6.18 17.56
C ILE A 32 12.26 7.28 17.49
N ILE A 33 12.70 7.63 16.28
CA ILE A 33 13.79 8.61 16.07
C ILE A 33 13.32 10.06 16.28
N VAL A 34 12.09 10.39 15.91
CA VAL A 34 11.58 11.78 15.95
C VAL A 34 10.96 12.13 17.31
N ARG A 35 10.44 11.15 18.06
CA ARG A 35 9.91 11.36 19.42
C ARG A 35 10.90 12.08 20.37
N PRO A 36 12.21 11.79 20.40
CA PRO A 36 13.16 12.56 21.20
C PRO A 36 13.51 13.94 20.62
N ALA A 37 13.29 14.19 19.32
CA ALA A 37 13.80 15.37 18.64
C ALA A 37 12.90 16.61 18.75
N SER A 38 11.57 16.49 18.57
CA SER A 38 10.61 17.60 18.80
C SER A 38 9.16 17.18 18.54
N LYS A 39 8.21 17.56 19.39
CA LYS A 39 6.76 17.27 19.22
C LYS A 39 6.16 17.80 17.90
N CYS A 40 6.73 18.86 17.30
CA CYS A 40 6.16 19.51 16.11
C CYS A 40 6.43 18.75 14.80
N MET A 41 7.54 18.00 14.69
CA MET A 41 7.86 17.24 13.46
C MET A 41 7.03 15.96 13.34
N HIS A 42 6.59 15.42 14.48
CA HIS A 42 5.83 14.18 14.57
C HIS A 42 4.49 14.26 13.83
N THR A 43 3.76 15.38 13.94
CA THR A 43 2.45 15.57 13.28
C THR A 43 2.58 15.65 11.76
N ARG A 44 3.68 16.23 11.27
CA ARG A 44 3.91 16.41 9.83
C ARG A 44 4.26 15.08 9.16
N ILE A 45 5.08 14.27 9.81
CA ILE A 45 5.43 12.92 9.35
C ILE A 45 4.22 11.99 9.43
N ASN A 46 3.42 12.07 10.49
CA ASN A 46 2.21 11.26 10.61
C ASN A 46 1.19 11.55 9.50
N LYS A 47 1.08 12.81 9.06
CA LYS A 47 0.27 13.20 7.88
C LYS A 47 0.82 12.60 6.58
N ILE A 48 2.11 12.80 6.30
CA ILE A 48 2.76 12.29 5.08
C ILE A 48 2.64 10.76 5.02
N ALA A 49 2.84 10.08 6.14
CA ALA A 49 2.79 8.64 6.18
C ALA A 49 1.36 8.09 6.08
N ALA A 50 0.36 8.82 6.60
CA ALA A 50 -1.05 8.52 6.35
C ALA A 50 -1.43 8.74 4.88
N GLU A 51 -0.94 9.82 4.24
CA GLU A 51 -1.15 10.08 2.81
C GLU A 51 -0.49 9.01 1.94
N LEU A 52 0.72 8.55 2.29
CA LEU A 52 1.44 7.49 1.58
C LEU A 52 0.69 6.16 1.65
N LEU A 53 0.21 5.80 2.84
CA LEU A 53 -0.58 4.58 3.07
C LEU A 53 -1.94 4.66 2.36
N TRP A 54 -2.54 5.85 2.31
CA TRP A 54 -3.78 6.09 1.57
C TRP A 54 -3.60 6.00 0.05
N LEU A 55 -2.49 6.54 -0.49
CA LEU A 55 -2.16 6.41 -1.92
C LEU A 55 -1.94 4.96 -2.32
N GLU A 56 -1.28 4.17 -1.47
CA GLU A 56 -1.05 2.74 -1.71
C GLU A 56 -2.38 1.98 -1.78
N LEU A 57 -3.34 2.35 -0.93
CA LEU A 57 -4.69 1.79 -0.91
C LEU A 57 -5.49 2.17 -2.16
N ILE A 58 -5.42 3.42 -2.60
CA ILE A 58 -6.06 3.90 -3.85
C ILE A 58 -5.47 3.17 -5.06
N TRP A 59 -4.14 3.05 -5.12
CA TRP A 59 -3.46 2.36 -6.21
C TRP A 59 -3.88 0.89 -6.33
N LEU A 60 -4.11 0.22 -5.20
CA LEU A 60 -4.57 -1.16 -5.19
C LEU A 60 -6.01 -1.32 -5.67
N VAL A 61 -6.89 -0.37 -5.31
CA VAL A 61 -8.28 -0.34 -5.82
C VAL A 61 -8.31 -0.07 -7.32
N ASP A 62 -7.48 0.84 -7.82
CA ASP A 62 -7.35 1.15 -9.24
C ASP A 62 -6.82 -0.05 -10.04
N TRP A 63 -5.77 -0.70 -9.53
CA TRP A 63 -5.22 -1.92 -10.12
C TRP A 63 -6.26 -3.07 -10.14
N TRP A 64 -7.01 -3.26 -9.05
CA TRP A 64 -8.08 -4.25 -8.98
C TRP A 64 -9.20 -3.97 -9.99
N ALA A 65 -9.55 -2.70 -10.21
CA ALA A 65 -10.51 -2.29 -11.22
C ALA A 65 -10.01 -2.60 -12.65
N CYS A 66 -8.72 -2.36 -12.93
CA CYS A 66 -8.09 -2.71 -14.21
C CYS A 66 -8.14 -4.23 -14.48
N LEU A 67 -7.95 -5.06 -13.44
CA LEU A 67 -8.07 -6.53 -13.53
C LEU A 67 -9.50 -6.98 -13.84
N LYS A 68 -10.50 -6.34 -13.23
CA LYS A 68 -11.94 -6.58 -13.53
C LYS A 68 -12.30 -6.24 -14.97
N VAL A 69 -11.75 -5.16 -15.52
CA VAL A 69 -11.94 -4.75 -16.93
C VAL A 69 -11.33 -5.79 -17.87
N LEU A 70 -10.16 -6.33 -17.55
CA LEU A 70 -9.50 -7.36 -18.37
C LEU A 70 -10.23 -8.72 -18.37
N ILE A 71 -10.95 -9.04 -17.29
CA ILE A 71 -11.71 -10.29 -17.15
C ILE A 71 -13.09 -10.21 -17.82
N PHE A 72 -13.64 -9.01 -18.01
CA PHE A 72 -14.87 -8.75 -18.77
C PHE A 72 -14.57 -8.00 -20.08
N PRO A 73 -13.95 -8.63 -21.09
CA PRO A 73 -14.13 -8.14 -22.44
C PRO A 73 -15.61 -8.36 -22.81
N LEU A 74 -16.31 -7.27 -23.12
CA LEU A 74 -17.61 -7.29 -23.81
C LEU A 74 -17.47 -8.15 -25.10
N PRO A 75 -18.51 -8.93 -25.51
CA PRO A 75 -18.43 -9.89 -26.63
C PRO A 75 -17.86 -9.33 -27.93
#